data_AF-A0A1G1J5R3-F1
#
_entry.id   AF-A0A1G1J5R3-F1
#
_cell.length_a   1.000
_cell.length_b   1.000
_cell.length_c   1.000
_cell.angle_alpha   90.00
_cell.angle_beta   90.00
_cell.angle_gamma   90.00
#
_symmetry.space_group_name_H-M   'P 1'
#
loop_
_entity.id
_entity.type
_entity.pdbx_description
1 polymer ?
#
loop_
_entity_poly.entity_id
_entity_poly.type
_entity_poly.pdbx_seq_one_letter_code
_entity_poly.pdbx_strand_id
1 'polypeptide(L)'
;MRNIAKILLPVALVSFILVGCGSSVSENKPISEVNKEAQSMSVDKLKATVNKYQAAIQSKKADIDNLTAQIQKIPIKDMLGDEAKKLKADIQNLNNSIRALMERLGIYAQQLRSKM
;
A
#
# COMPACT_ATOMS: atom_id res chain seq x y z
N MET A 1 4.07 -52.18 22.67
CA MET A 1 3.21 -51.09 22.12
C MET A 1 4.11 -50.11 21.36
N ARG A 2 3.90 -50.06 20.03
CA ARG A 2 4.18 -49.00 19.04
C ARG A 2 5.44 -48.11 19.17
N ASN A 3 6.51 -48.60 18.54
CA ASN A 3 7.31 -48.05 17.43
C ASN A 3 7.37 -46.53 17.17
N ILE A 4 8.62 -46.09 17.03
CA ILE A 4 9.16 -44.84 16.49
C ILE A 4 9.00 -44.68 14.96
N ALA A 5 8.97 -43.40 14.55
CA ALA A 5 9.42 -42.82 13.27
C ALA A 5 8.38 -42.52 12.16
N LYS A 6 8.51 -41.26 11.68
CA LYS A 6 8.30 -40.70 10.32
C LYS A 6 7.06 -39.81 10.04
N ILE A 7 7.38 -38.53 9.74
CA ILE A 7 6.92 -37.75 8.56
C ILE A 7 5.46 -37.26 8.56
N LEU A 8 5.24 -35.92 8.61
CA LEU A 8 4.66 -35.12 7.52
C LEU A 8 4.62 -33.61 7.89
N LEU A 9 5.12 -32.77 6.99
CA LEU A 9 5.12 -31.29 7.00
C LEU A 9 3.77 -30.74 6.42
N PRO A 10 3.59 -29.41 6.29
CA PRO A 10 2.52 -28.55 6.82
C PRO A 10 1.33 -28.39 5.84
N VAL A 11 0.31 -27.54 6.12
CA VAL A 11 -0.40 -26.66 5.15
C VAL A 11 -1.72 -26.10 5.72
N ALA A 12 -1.82 -24.78 5.59
CA ALA A 12 -3.01 -23.94 5.40
C ALA A 12 -4.26 -24.16 6.26
N LEU A 13 -4.55 -23.13 7.06
CA LEU A 13 -5.90 -22.58 7.11
C LEU A 13 -5.86 -21.09 6.76
N VAL A 14 -5.69 -20.82 5.47
CA VAL A 14 -6.12 -19.55 4.87
C VAL A 14 -7.60 -19.71 4.55
N SER A 15 -8.45 -18.95 5.21
CA SER A 15 -9.78 -18.58 4.72
C SER A 15 -10.29 -17.38 5.50
N PHE A 16 -9.84 -16.20 5.11
CA PHE A 16 -10.72 -15.03 5.13
C PHE A 16 -10.87 -14.58 3.68
N ILE A 17 -11.91 -15.13 3.06
CA ILE A 17 -12.41 -14.69 1.77
C ILE A 17 -13.19 -13.40 2.06
N LEU A 18 -12.71 -12.28 1.56
CA LEU A 18 -13.56 -11.14 1.25
C LEU A 18 -13.11 -10.58 -0.09
N VAL A 19 -14.00 -10.78 -1.06
CA VAL A 19 -13.97 -10.20 -2.39
C VAL A 19 -14.09 -8.68 -2.22
N GLY A 20 -12.93 -8.05 -2.16
CA GLY A 20 -12.72 -6.68 -2.60
C GLY A 20 -11.57 -6.74 -3.58
N CYS A 21 -11.83 -6.47 -4.86
CA CYS A 21 -10.77 -6.18 -5.83
C CYS A 21 -10.20 -4.78 -5.54
N GLY A 22 -9.68 -4.62 -4.33
CA GLY A 22 -8.93 -3.49 -3.83
C GLY A 22 -7.75 -4.10 -3.11
N SER A 23 -6.71 -4.45 -3.88
CA SER A 23 -5.43 -4.89 -3.32
C SER A 23 -4.79 -3.71 -2.58
N SER A 24 -5.31 -3.38 -1.39
CA SER A 24 -4.72 -2.35 -0.55
C SER A 24 -3.35 -2.85 -0.09
N VAL A 25 -2.31 -2.28 -0.68
CA VAL A 25 -0.94 -2.46 -0.24
C VAL A 25 -0.78 -1.84 1.15
N SER A 26 0.08 -2.42 1.99
CA SER A 26 0.24 -1.92 3.35
C SER A 26 1.09 -0.65 3.38
N GLU A 27 0.55 0.37 4.03
CA GLU A 27 1.19 1.66 4.31
C GLU A 27 1.87 1.71 5.69
N ASN A 28 1.47 0.81 6.59
CA ASN A 28 1.89 0.83 7.99
C ASN A 28 2.85 -0.32 8.32
N LYS A 29 3.10 -1.24 7.38
CA LYS A 29 4.07 -2.33 7.60
C LYS A 29 5.45 -1.73 7.91
N PRO A 30 6.14 -2.19 8.98
CA PRO A 30 7.48 -1.74 9.30
C PRO A 30 8.46 -1.94 8.15
N ILE A 31 9.36 -0.98 7.94
CA ILE A 31 10.35 -1.02 6.85
C ILE A 31 11.25 -2.26 6.94
N SER A 32 11.57 -2.73 8.15
CA SER A 32 12.34 -3.96 8.36
C SER A 32 11.62 -5.21 7.83
N GLU A 33 10.30 -5.30 7.98
CA GLU A 33 9.49 -6.40 7.44
C GLU A 33 9.36 -6.31 5.93
N VAL A 34 9.17 -5.11 5.39
CA VAL A 34 9.11 -4.87 3.94
C VAL A 34 10.42 -5.31 3.26
N ASN A 35 11.56 -5.01 3.88
CA ASN A 35 12.87 -5.48 3.39
C ASN A 35 12.98 -7.01 3.38
N LYS A 36 12.63 -7.67 4.49
CA LYS A 36 12.65 -9.15 4.58
C LYS A 36 11.73 -9.79 3.55
N GLU A 37 10.52 -9.25 3.41
CA GLU A 37 9.55 -9.70 2.42
C GLU A 37 10.12 -9.58 1.00
N ALA A 38 10.62 -8.40 0.63
CA ALA A 38 11.20 -8.16 -0.69
C ALA A 38 12.35 -9.12 -1.01
N GLN A 39 13.27 -9.35 -0.06
CA GLN A 39 14.41 -10.25 -0.24
C GLN A 39 13.97 -11.68 -0.60
N SER A 40 12.89 -12.15 0.03
CA SER A 40 12.32 -13.49 -0.16
C SER A 40 11.52 -13.66 -1.46
N MET A 41 11.13 -12.57 -2.13
CA MET A 41 10.29 -12.63 -3.33
C MET A 41 11.08 -13.02 -4.59
N SER A 42 10.41 -13.71 -5.51
CA SER A 42 10.88 -13.92 -6.88
C SER A 42 10.73 -12.63 -7.72
N VAL A 43 11.41 -12.57 -8.87
CA VAL A 43 11.34 -11.44 -9.81
C VAL A 43 9.88 -11.14 -10.21
N ASP A 44 9.09 -12.17 -10.55
CA ASP A 44 7.69 -11.97 -10.94
C ASP A 44 6.82 -11.44 -9.82
N LYS A 45 7.04 -11.91 -8.58
CA LYS A 45 6.35 -11.40 -7.39
C LYS A 45 6.74 -9.94 -7.13
N LEU A 46 8.02 -9.59 -7.26
CA LEU A 46 8.50 -8.22 -7.11
C LEU A 46 7.87 -7.29 -8.14
N LYS A 47 7.81 -7.68 -9.42
CA LYS A 47 7.13 -6.93 -10.48
C LYS A 47 5.65 -6.70 -10.16
N ALA A 48 4.94 -7.75 -9.77
CA ALA A 48 3.54 -7.65 -9.40
C ALA A 48 3.32 -6.72 -8.19
N THR A 49 4.17 -6.82 -7.17
CA THR A 49 4.11 -5.95 -5.99
C THR A 49 4.39 -4.49 -6.34
N VAL A 50 5.43 -4.21 -7.14
CA VAL A 50 5.73 -2.87 -7.66
C VAL A 50 4.51 -2.27 -8.36
N ASN A 51 3.87 -3.03 -9.25
CA ASN A 51 2.68 -2.58 -9.98
C ASN A 51 1.51 -2.28 -9.04
N LYS A 52 1.30 -3.10 -7.99
CA LYS A 52 0.24 -2.85 -6.99
C LYS A 52 0.48 -1.56 -6.21
N TYR A 53 1.72 -1.31 -5.77
CA TYR A 53 2.07 -0.07 -5.07
C TYR A 53 1.90 1.15 -5.99
N GLN A 54 2.31 1.06 -7.26
CA GLN A 54 2.09 2.12 -8.24
C GLN A 54 0.60 2.40 -8.44
N ALA A 55 -0.24 1.37 -8.62
CA ALA A 55 -1.68 1.54 -8.77
C ALA A 55 -2.32 2.21 -7.53
N ALA A 56 -1.93 1.80 -6.32
CA ALA A 56 -2.42 2.42 -5.09
C ALA A 56 -2.02 3.89 -4.95
N ILE A 57 -0.79 4.24 -5.34
CA ILE A 57 -0.33 5.64 -5.37
C ILE A 57 -1.15 6.45 -6.38
N GLN A 58 -1.40 5.91 -7.58
CA GLN A 58 -2.20 6.62 -8.58
C GLN A 58 -3.64 6.83 -8.14
N SER A 59 -4.26 5.84 -7.50
CA SER A 59 -5.61 5.99 -6.93
C SER A 59 -5.66 7.16 -5.93
N LYS A 60 -4.71 7.25 -5.00
CA LYS A 60 -4.67 8.32 -4.00
C LYS A 60 -4.37 9.69 -4.61
N LYS A 61 -3.59 9.75 -5.70
CA LYS A 61 -3.40 11.00 -6.45
C LYS A 61 -4.71 11.48 -7.07
N ALA A 62 -5.50 10.58 -7.64
CA ALA A 62 -6.83 10.93 -8.15
C ALA A 62 -7.76 11.43 -7.03
N ASP A 63 -7.67 10.85 -5.83
CA ASP A 63 -8.42 11.34 -4.66
C ASP A 63 -7.98 12.76 -4.27
N ILE A 64 -6.66 13.06 -4.28
CA ILE A 64 -6.14 14.42 -4.05
C ILE A 64 -6.66 15.40 -5.10
N ASP A 65 -6.67 15.01 -6.38
CA ASP A 65 -7.16 15.86 -7.47
C ASP A 65 -8.64 16.19 -7.28
N ASN A 66 -9.46 15.21 -6.87
CA ASN A 66 -10.88 15.41 -6.55
C ASN A 66 -11.06 16.37 -5.37
N LEU A 67 -10.34 16.16 -4.26
CA LEU A 67 -10.42 17.06 -3.10
C LEU A 67 -9.94 18.49 -3.45
N THR A 68 -8.92 18.62 -4.29
CA THR A 68 -8.44 19.91 -4.77
C THR A 68 -9.51 20.62 -5.61
N ALA A 69 -10.20 19.88 -6.49
CA ALA A 69 -11.32 20.42 -7.25
C ALA A 69 -12.50 20.83 -6.36
N GLN A 70 -12.72 20.16 -5.23
CA GLN A 70 -13.72 20.58 -4.24
C GLN A 70 -13.31 21.89 -3.55
N ILE A 71 -12.04 22.04 -3.15
CA ILE A 71 -11.51 23.29 -2.58
C ILE A 71 -11.68 24.46 -3.57
N GLN A 72 -11.42 24.24 -4.87
CA GLN A 72 -11.57 25.29 -5.89
C GLN A 72 -13.00 25.78 -6.06
N LYS A 73 -14.01 24.99 -5.66
CA LYS A 73 -15.43 25.36 -5.69
C LYS A 73 -15.86 26.16 -4.45
N ILE A 74 -15.04 26.21 -3.40
CA ILE A 74 -15.34 26.96 -2.19
C ILE A 74 -15.15 28.46 -2.46
N PRO A 75 -16.16 29.31 -2.19
CA PRO A 75 -16.01 30.76 -2.31
C PRO A 75 -14.85 31.28 -1.45
N ILE A 76 -14.14 32.30 -1.94
CA ILE A 76 -12.95 32.86 -1.24
C ILE A 76 -13.26 33.25 0.21
N LYS A 77 -14.45 33.82 0.46
CA LYS A 77 -14.90 34.21 1.81
C LYS A 77 -15.03 33.02 2.78
N ASP A 78 -15.23 31.81 2.25
CA ASP A 78 -15.48 30.59 3.02
C ASP A 78 -14.22 29.69 3.10
N MET A 79 -13.09 30.09 2.47
CA MET A 79 -11.84 29.31 2.45
C MET A 79 -11.18 29.09 3.82
N LEU A 80 -11.57 29.84 4.83
CA LEU A 80 -11.13 29.68 6.22
C LEU A 80 -12.14 28.92 7.09
N GLY A 81 -13.28 28.52 6.51
CA GLY A 81 -14.30 27.71 7.16
C GLY A 81 -13.86 26.25 7.36
N ASP A 82 -14.67 25.52 8.12
CA ASP A 82 -14.35 24.16 8.55
C ASP A 82 -14.29 23.15 7.39
N GLU A 83 -15.12 23.34 6.36
CA GLU A 83 -15.10 22.51 5.15
C GLU A 83 -13.75 22.60 4.44
N ALA A 84 -13.27 23.82 4.17
CA ALA A 84 -11.98 24.04 3.52
C ALA A 84 -10.81 23.50 4.35
N LYS A 85 -10.86 23.64 5.69
CA LYS A 85 -9.86 23.07 6.60
C LYS A 85 -9.86 21.54 6.56
N LYS A 86 -11.04 20.92 6.57
CA LYS A 86 -11.19 19.46 6.51
C LYS A 86 -10.62 18.91 5.20
N LEU A 87 -10.99 19.49 4.05
CA LEU A 87 -10.47 19.06 2.75
C LEU A 87 -8.93 19.18 2.68
N LYS A 88 -8.36 20.26 3.24
CA LYS A 88 -6.89 20.42 3.34
C LYS A 88 -6.25 19.34 4.21
N ALA A 89 -6.87 19.00 5.35
CA ALA A 89 -6.38 17.95 6.23
C ALA A 89 -6.44 16.57 5.54
N ASP A 90 -7.51 16.28 4.82
CA ASP A 90 -7.66 15.03 4.05
C ASP A 90 -6.60 14.93 2.95
N ILE A 91 -6.30 16.02 2.24
CA ILE A 91 -5.19 16.08 1.27
C ILE A 91 -3.83 15.85 1.95
N GLN A 92 -3.60 16.42 3.13
CA GLN A 92 -2.35 16.21 3.87
C GLN A 92 -2.20 14.73 4.29
N ASN A 93 -3.27 14.10 4.74
CA ASN A 93 -3.29 12.69 5.10
C ASN A 93 -3.01 11.79 3.89
N LEU A 94 -3.64 12.06 2.74
CA LEU A 94 -3.37 11.35 1.48
C LEU A 94 -1.91 11.53 1.02
N ASN A 95 -1.34 12.72 1.17
CA ASN A 95 0.08 12.95 0.85
C ASN A 95 1.02 12.14 1.75
N ASN A 96 0.73 12.05 3.06
CA ASN A 96 1.51 11.24 3.99
C ASN A 96 1.42 9.75 3.65
N SER A 97 0.21 9.30 3.32
CA SER A 97 -0.06 7.96 2.82
C SER A 97 0.72 7.64 1.54
N ILE A 98 0.73 8.54 0.55
CA ILE A 98 1.52 8.39 -0.69
C ILE A 98 3.01 8.30 -0.38
N ARG A 99 3.55 9.12 0.53
CA ARG A 99 4.97 9.05 0.93
C ARG A 99 5.32 7.69 1.52
N ALA A 100 4.48 7.17 2.42
CA ALA A 100 4.66 5.86 3.01
C ALA A 100 4.63 4.74 1.95
N LEU A 101 3.73 4.83 0.97
CA LEU A 101 3.71 3.90 -0.16
C LEU A 101 4.95 3.99 -1.04
N MET A 102 5.41 5.21 -1.34
CA MET A 102 6.60 5.43 -2.18
C MET A 102 7.87 4.87 -1.53
N GLU A 103 8.02 5.02 -0.21
CA GLU A 103 9.14 4.45 0.53
C GLU A 103 9.19 2.92 0.37
N ARG A 104 8.04 2.25 0.53
CA ARG A 104 7.91 0.79 0.43
C ARG A 104 8.06 0.30 -1.00
N LEU A 105 7.47 1.02 -1.95
CA LEU A 105 7.69 0.82 -3.38
C LEU A 105 9.18 0.87 -3.73
N GLY A 106 9.92 1.82 -3.14
CA GLY A 106 11.36 1.96 -3.32
C GLY A 106 12.12 0.68 -2.98
N ILE A 107 11.77 0.03 -1.87
CA ILE A 107 12.39 -1.23 -1.43
C ILE A 107 12.12 -2.36 -2.43
N TYR A 108 10.86 -2.57 -2.81
CA TYR A 108 10.50 -3.61 -3.79
C TYR A 108 11.15 -3.34 -5.16
N ALA A 109 11.17 -2.09 -5.61
CA ALA A 109 11.77 -1.72 -6.88
C ALA A 109 13.29 -1.87 -6.87
N GLN A 110 13.95 -1.52 -5.76
CA GLN A 110 15.39 -1.74 -5.59
C GLN A 110 15.71 -3.23 -5.61
N GLN A 111 14.93 -4.04 -4.88
CA GLN A 111 15.13 -5.48 -4.84
C GLN A 111 14.82 -6.16 -6.17
N LEU A 112 13.88 -5.62 -6.95
CA LEU A 112 13.63 -6.07 -8.32
C LEU A 112 14.85 -5.79 -9.20
N ARG A 113 15.41 -4.58 -9.15
CA ARG A 113 16.60 -4.19 -9.92
C ARG A 113 17.84 -5.00 -9.55
N SER A 114 18.00 -5.42 -8.30
CA SER A 114 19.15 -6.23 -7.87
C SER A 114 19.09 -7.69 -8.32
N LYS A 115 17.92 -8.17 -8.79
CA LYS A 115 17.70 -9.54 -9.27
C LYS A 115 17.57 -9.68 -10.79
N MET A 116 17.59 -8.56 -11.52
CA MET A 116 17.57 -8.52 -12.99
C MET A 116 18.99 -8.29 -13.50
#